data_AF-A0ABD2PUP5-F1
#
_entry.id   AF-A0ABD2PUP5-F1
#
_cell.length_a   1.000
_cell.length_b   1.000
_cell.length_c   1.000
_cell.angle_alpha   90.00
_cell.angle_beta   90.00
_cell.angle_gamma   90.00
#
_symmetry.space_group_name_H-M   'P 1'
#
loop_
_entity.id
_entity.type
_entity.pdbx_description
1 polymer ?
#
loop_
_entity_poly.entity_id
_entity_poly.type
_entity_poly.pdbx_seq_one_letter_code
_entity_poly.pdbx_strand_id
1 'polypeptide(L)'
;MDTNKEDVSENSQIATTSSICINNSNISSLNSDNKSATLATPGLFNYFLILIDVASPPNFISMDQLSDAANLLYNMNLVHEITVDSDFKLEMFTPPEDSLAKKVKETMHNVFWDILKSSLEADPVDYTQAFRLLEEAKESLLGLLINTPNNRHLRAHIEAKLDLDQARTQLAESGMLDLEDYGKIVIDLMAKMCAPARDDDVAELRTLTDPIEVFKLVPKVF
;
A
#
# COMPACT_ATOMS: atom_id res chain seq x y z
N MET A 1 15.76 -65.70 35.05
CA MET A 1 16.49 -66.48 34.04
C MET A 1 15.92 -66.13 32.69
N ASP A 2 15.84 -64.83 32.36
CA ASP A 2 16.96 -63.91 32.01
C ASP A 2 17.22 -64.04 30.51
N THR A 3 17.41 -63.02 29.68
CA THR A 3 17.42 -61.54 29.77
C THR A 3 17.61 -61.02 28.33
N ASN A 4 17.46 -59.71 28.13
CA ASN A 4 17.84 -58.86 26.98
C ASN A 4 16.79 -58.75 25.86
N LYS A 5 16.11 -57.62 25.61
CA LYS A 5 16.45 -56.17 25.66
C LYS A 5 17.54 -55.78 24.67
N GLU A 6 17.14 -55.18 23.55
CA GLU A 6 17.61 -53.86 23.06
C GLU A 6 16.87 -53.51 21.76
N ASP A 7 15.96 -52.55 21.87
CA ASP A 7 15.29 -51.90 20.75
C ASP A 7 16.24 -50.91 20.07
N VAL A 8 16.26 -51.01 18.74
CA VAL A 8 16.99 -50.19 17.80
C VAL A 8 16.42 -48.77 17.79
N SER A 9 17.21 -47.78 18.22
CA SER A 9 16.96 -46.37 17.91
C SER A 9 17.99 -45.92 16.87
N GLU A 10 17.54 -45.86 15.62
CA GLU A 10 18.33 -45.39 14.49
C GLU A 10 18.14 -43.87 14.36
N ASN A 11 19.27 -43.18 14.38
CA ASN A 11 19.43 -41.74 14.46
C ASN A 11 19.63 -41.21 13.04
N SER A 12 18.70 -40.42 12.49
CA SER A 12 18.89 -39.54 11.33
C SER A 12 17.55 -38.95 10.85
N GLN A 13 17.19 -37.76 11.34
CA GLN A 13 16.26 -36.89 10.62
C GLN A 13 16.84 -35.47 10.52
N ILE A 14 17.30 -35.19 9.31
CA ILE A 14 17.64 -33.87 8.79
C ILE A 14 16.31 -33.09 8.72
N ALA A 15 16.15 -32.09 9.59
CA ALA A 15 15.05 -31.14 9.51
C ALA A 15 15.58 -29.81 8.98
N THR A 16 15.43 -29.64 7.68
CA THR A 16 15.44 -28.37 6.96
C THR A 16 14.41 -27.44 7.60
N THR A 17 14.84 -26.34 8.21
CA THR A 17 13.95 -25.23 8.60
C THR A 17 14.25 -24.02 7.75
N SER A 18 13.83 -24.12 6.49
CA SER A 18 13.46 -22.95 5.70
C SER A 18 12.23 -22.27 6.32
N SER A 19 12.15 -20.96 6.08
CA SER A 19 10.96 -20.11 6.12
C SER A 19 10.89 -19.16 7.31
N ILE A 20 11.50 -18.00 7.06
CA ILE A 20 11.02 -16.69 7.47
C ILE A 20 9.55 -16.59 7.04
N CYS A 21 8.63 -16.52 8.00
CA CYS A 21 7.25 -16.14 7.76
C CYS A 21 7.05 -14.74 8.35
N ILE A 22 7.19 -13.70 7.53
CA ILE A 22 6.68 -12.37 7.87
C ILE A 22 5.17 -12.43 7.64
N ASN A 23 4.41 -12.64 8.70
CA ASN A 23 2.96 -12.51 8.66
C ASN A 23 2.58 -11.03 8.69
N ASN A 24 1.99 -10.56 7.60
CA ASN A 24 1.51 -9.20 7.38
C ASN A 24 0.20 -8.88 8.14
N SER A 25 0.00 -9.48 9.32
CA SER A 25 -1.29 -9.47 10.03
C SER A 25 -1.42 -8.40 11.11
N ASN A 26 -0.37 -7.64 11.41
CA ASN A 26 -0.36 -6.65 12.51
C ASN A 26 -0.28 -5.19 12.04
N ILE A 27 -0.77 -4.86 10.84
CA ILE A 27 -1.17 -3.48 10.51
C ILE A 27 -2.67 -3.33 10.77
N SER A 28 -3.09 -3.60 12.00
CA SER A 28 -4.47 -3.40 12.44
C SER A 28 -4.52 -2.90 13.89
N SER A 29 -3.67 -1.93 14.21
CA SER A 29 -3.82 -1.10 15.42
C SER A 29 -2.90 0.14 15.36
N LEU A 30 -3.06 0.99 14.34
CA LEU A 30 -2.70 2.40 14.49
C LEU A 30 -3.96 3.13 14.95
N ASN A 31 -4.35 2.90 16.20
CA ASN A 31 -5.32 3.74 16.85
C ASN A 31 -4.63 5.08 17.17
N SER A 32 -5.19 6.12 16.55
CA SER A 32 -4.83 7.51 16.76
C SER A 32 -5.10 7.91 18.21
N ASP A 33 -4.10 7.84 19.07
CA ASP A 33 -4.01 8.69 20.25
C ASP A 33 -2.71 9.50 20.16
N ASN A 34 -2.85 10.70 19.60
CA ASN A 34 -1.82 11.71 19.58
C ASN A 34 -1.46 12.10 21.02
N LYS A 35 -0.35 11.57 21.53
CA LYS A 35 0.55 12.36 22.36
C LYS A 35 1.86 12.44 21.62
N SER A 36 2.12 13.63 21.09
CA SER A 36 3.42 14.09 20.64
C SER A 36 4.49 13.56 21.60
N ALA A 37 5.21 12.53 21.17
CA ALA A 37 6.43 12.11 21.82
C ALA A 37 7.50 13.14 21.46
N THR A 38 7.40 14.29 22.12
CA THR A 38 8.59 15.11 22.38
C THR A 38 9.66 14.18 22.91
N LEU A 39 10.87 14.31 22.38
CA LEU A 39 12.09 13.64 22.81
C LEU A 39 12.44 14.03 24.27
N ALA A 40 11.58 13.64 25.20
CA ALA A 40 11.61 14.00 26.62
C ALA A 40 10.62 13.13 27.43
N THR A 41 10.20 11.96 26.93
CA THR A 41 9.45 10.99 27.76
C THR A 41 10.46 10.18 28.58
N PRO A 42 10.45 10.29 29.93
CA PRO A 42 11.42 9.59 30.79
C PRO A 42 11.36 8.05 30.72
N GLY A 43 10.39 7.48 29.99
CA GLY A 43 10.25 6.03 29.79
C GLY A 43 11.21 5.42 28.76
N LEU A 44 11.53 6.13 27.67
CA LEU A 44 12.37 5.58 26.58
C LEU A 44 13.83 5.40 26.99
N PHE A 45 14.37 6.37 27.74
CA PHE A 45 15.70 6.24 28.34
C PHE A 45 15.73 5.14 29.41
N ASN A 46 14.64 4.94 30.17
CA ASN A 46 14.61 3.96 31.25
C ASN A 46 14.75 2.53 30.73
N TYR A 47 14.08 2.15 29.64
CA TYR A 47 14.21 0.80 29.09
C TYR A 47 15.57 0.54 28.42
N PHE A 48 16.14 1.55 27.74
CA PHE A 48 17.50 1.44 27.20
C PHE A 48 18.54 1.32 28.31
N LEU A 49 18.39 2.07 29.41
CA LEU A 49 19.26 1.99 30.58
C LEU A 49 19.10 0.67 31.35
N ILE A 50 17.90 0.09 31.43
CA ILE A 50 17.65 -1.21 32.09
C ILE A 50 18.44 -2.36 31.43
N LEU A 51 18.66 -2.33 30.12
CA LEU A 51 19.40 -3.37 29.39
C LEU A 51 20.93 -3.19 29.44
N ILE A 52 21.42 -1.97 29.69
CA ILE A 52 22.86 -1.64 29.63
C ILE A 52 23.48 -1.46 31.03
N ASP A 53 22.66 -1.34 32.09
CA ASP A 53 23.17 -1.18 33.45
C ASP A 53 23.69 -2.51 34.05
N VAL A 54 24.99 -2.74 33.89
CA VAL A 54 25.77 -3.85 34.46
C VAL A 54 25.88 -3.80 36.01
N ALA A 55 25.32 -2.78 36.69
CA ALA A 55 25.52 -2.54 38.11
C ALA A 55 24.27 -2.57 39.02
N SER A 56 23.08 -2.99 38.54
CA SER A 56 21.89 -3.20 39.39
C SER A 56 21.64 -4.69 39.68
N PRO A 57 21.16 -5.07 40.89
CA PRO A 57 20.77 -6.45 41.19
C PRO A 57 19.78 -7.02 40.14
N PRO A 58 19.86 -8.33 39.83
CA PRO A 58 19.13 -8.92 38.72
C PRO A 58 17.62 -8.82 38.98
N ASN A 59 16.95 -7.91 38.28
CA ASN A 59 15.51 -7.86 38.23
C ASN A 59 15.01 -8.96 37.29
N PHE A 60 14.11 -9.82 37.76
CA PHE A 60 13.48 -10.82 36.92
C PHE A 60 12.56 -10.12 35.91
N ILE A 61 12.94 -10.16 34.64
CA ILE A 61 12.17 -9.62 33.52
C ILE A 61 11.10 -10.66 33.16
N SER A 62 9.83 -10.26 33.04
CA SER A 62 8.79 -11.16 32.53
C SER A 62 8.92 -11.34 31.02
N MET A 63 8.40 -12.46 30.49
CA MET A 63 8.43 -12.72 29.03
C MET A 63 7.74 -11.59 28.23
N ASP A 64 6.68 -10.99 28.78
CA ASP A 64 5.96 -9.89 28.16
C ASP A 64 6.84 -8.63 28.05
N GLN A 65 7.56 -8.29 29.13
CA GLN A 65 8.49 -7.15 29.14
C GLN A 65 9.66 -7.34 28.17
N LEU A 66 10.12 -8.59 27.99
CA LEU A 66 11.17 -8.90 27.03
C LEU A 66 10.68 -8.73 25.58
N SER A 67 9.45 -9.18 25.29
CA SER A 67 8.79 -8.99 23.99
C SER A 67 8.59 -7.50 23.68
N ASP A 68 8.11 -6.73 24.65
CA ASP A 68 7.91 -5.28 24.50
C ASP A 68 9.23 -4.54 24.25
N ALA A 69 10.30 -4.92 24.97
CA ALA A 69 11.63 -4.36 24.76
C ALA A 69 12.19 -4.72 23.37
N ALA A 70 11.98 -5.95 22.90
CA ALA A 70 12.39 -6.38 21.56
C ALA A 70 11.66 -5.59 20.45
N ASN A 71 10.35 -5.39 20.61
CA ASN A 71 9.55 -4.57 19.68
C ASN A 71 10.01 -3.10 19.69
N LEU A 72 10.34 -2.54 20.85
CA LEU A 72 10.85 -1.17 20.94
C LEU A 72 12.19 -1.02 20.23
N LEU A 73 13.12 -1.96 20.41
CA LEU A 73 14.42 -1.95 19.72
C LEU A 73 14.25 -2.12 18.21
N TYR A 74 13.34 -3.00 17.78
CA TYR A 74 13.00 -3.16 16.37
C TYR A 74 12.46 -1.85 15.77
N ASN A 75 11.51 -1.20 16.44
CA ASN A 75 10.94 0.07 15.99
C ASN A 75 11.98 1.19 15.95
N MET A 76 12.89 1.26 16.92
CA MET A 76 13.96 2.25 16.93
C MET A 76 14.96 2.01 15.79
N ASN A 77 15.34 0.75 15.55
CA ASN A 77 16.22 0.40 14.45
C ASN A 77 15.57 0.72 13.10
N LEU A 78 14.29 0.40 12.94
CA LEU A 78 13.51 0.77 11.77
C LEU A 78 13.46 2.29 11.56
N VAL A 79 13.23 3.08 12.62
CA VAL A 79 13.26 4.55 12.53
C VAL A 79 14.64 5.05 12.11
N HIS A 80 15.72 4.43 12.62
CA HIS A 80 17.08 4.77 12.22
C HIS A 80 17.31 4.48 10.74
N GLU A 81 16.88 3.32 10.25
CA GLU A 81 16.96 2.93 8.84
C GLU A 81 16.18 3.90 7.96
N ILE A 82 14.90 4.18 8.26
CA ILE A 82 14.06 5.14 7.52
C ILE A 82 14.69 6.55 7.49
N THR A 83 15.39 6.94 8.55
CA THR A 83 15.95 8.30 8.67
C THR A 83 17.31 8.44 7.98
N VAL A 84 18.15 7.42 8.06
CA VAL A 84 19.56 7.48 7.62
C VAL A 84 19.73 6.94 6.21
N ASP A 85 18.96 5.92 5.83
CA ASP A 85 19.01 5.36 4.49
C ASP A 85 18.09 6.16 3.55
N SER A 86 18.70 7.00 2.71
CA SER A 86 17.98 7.73 1.66
C SER A 86 17.36 6.83 0.59
N ASP A 87 17.85 5.59 0.48
CA ASP A 87 17.36 4.58 -0.45
C ASP A 87 16.36 3.61 0.19
N PHE A 88 15.95 3.84 1.44
CA PHE A 88 14.93 3.03 2.11
C PHE A 88 13.65 3.01 1.27
N LYS A 89 13.20 1.80 0.91
CA LYS A 89 12.02 1.57 0.06
C LYS A 89 11.15 0.48 0.66
N LEU A 90 9.86 0.75 0.73
CA LEU A 90 8.86 -0.29 0.98
C LEU A 90 8.57 -0.97 -0.34
N GLU A 91 8.98 -2.23 -0.48
CA GLU A 91 8.65 -3.02 -1.65
C GLU A 91 7.17 -3.39 -1.63
N MET A 92 6.46 -3.04 -2.70
CA MET A 92 5.12 -3.58 -2.92
C MET A 92 5.22 -5.09 -3.12
N PHE A 93 4.40 -5.85 -2.40
CA PHE A 93 4.34 -7.30 -2.57
C PHE A 93 3.91 -7.63 -4.01
N THR A 94 4.86 -8.14 -4.79
CA THR A 94 4.61 -8.74 -6.10
C THR A 94 4.58 -10.25 -5.96
N PRO A 95 3.45 -10.92 -6.26
CA PRO A 95 3.39 -12.37 -6.27
C PRO A 95 4.47 -12.94 -7.21
N PRO A 96 5.06 -14.12 -6.91
CA PRO A 96 6.07 -14.74 -7.76
C PRO A 96 5.58 -14.89 -9.22
N GLU A 97 6.51 -14.75 -10.18
CA GLU A 97 6.24 -14.73 -11.62
C GLU A 97 5.39 -15.93 -12.10
N ASP A 98 5.67 -17.13 -11.59
CA ASP A 98 4.95 -18.36 -11.97
C ASP A 98 3.76 -18.69 -11.06
N SER A 99 3.37 -17.77 -10.17
CA SER A 99 2.26 -18.01 -9.25
C SER A 99 0.90 -17.90 -9.95
N LEU A 100 0.00 -18.82 -9.61
CA LEU A 100 -1.41 -18.74 -10.02
C LEU A 100 -2.03 -17.39 -9.62
N ALA A 101 -1.64 -16.85 -8.46
CA ALA A 101 -2.12 -15.56 -7.96
C ALA A 101 -1.80 -14.41 -8.93
N LYS A 102 -0.57 -14.35 -9.46
CA LYS A 102 -0.19 -13.35 -10.47
C LYS A 102 -1.04 -13.48 -11.73
N LYS A 103 -1.14 -14.70 -12.27
CA LYS A 103 -1.90 -14.97 -13.50
C LYS A 103 -3.38 -14.61 -13.36
N VAL A 104 -3.99 -14.92 -12.22
CA VAL A 104 -5.39 -14.53 -11.94
C VAL A 104 -5.52 -13.01 -11.86
N LYS A 105 -4.63 -12.33 -11.14
CA LYS A 105 -4.63 -10.85 -11.03
C LYS A 105 -4.52 -10.17 -12.40
N GLU A 106 -3.57 -10.61 -13.23
CA GLU A 106 -3.36 -10.05 -14.58
C GLU A 106 -4.54 -10.34 -15.50
N THR A 107 -5.06 -11.57 -15.48
CA THR A 107 -6.22 -11.94 -16.30
C THR A 107 -7.45 -11.10 -15.92
N MET A 108 -7.74 -10.95 -14.63
CA MET A 108 -8.86 -10.11 -14.18
C MET A 108 -8.69 -8.65 -14.59
N HIS A 109 -7.48 -8.11 -14.46
CA HIS A 109 -7.20 -6.73 -14.85
C HIS A 109 -7.35 -6.55 -16.37
N ASN A 110 -6.86 -7.48 -17.19
CA ASN A 110 -7.02 -7.43 -18.64
C ASN A 110 -8.50 -7.56 -19.05
N VAL A 111 -9.25 -8.48 -18.43
CA VAL A 111 -10.69 -8.64 -18.69
C VAL A 111 -11.46 -7.35 -18.42
N PHE A 112 -11.12 -6.61 -17.36
CA PHE A 112 -11.73 -5.31 -17.10
C PHE A 112 -11.54 -4.33 -18.27
N TRP A 113 -10.31 -4.20 -18.78
CA TRP A 113 -10.01 -3.31 -19.91
C TRP A 113 -10.62 -3.79 -21.21
N ASP A 114 -10.67 -5.11 -21.44
CA ASP A 114 -11.32 -5.71 -22.61
C ASP A 114 -12.82 -5.43 -22.61
N ILE A 115 -13.48 -5.53 -21.44
CA ILE A 115 -14.90 -5.18 -21.28
C ILE A 115 -15.11 -3.68 -21.54
N LEU A 116 -14.30 -2.82 -20.93
CA LEU A 116 -14.40 -1.37 -21.14
C LEU A 116 -14.26 -1.00 -22.62
N LYS A 117 -13.26 -1.56 -23.30
CA LYS A 117 -13.04 -1.33 -24.73
C LYS A 117 -14.21 -1.83 -25.57
N SER A 118 -14.69 -3.04 -25.30
CA SER A 118 -15.86 -3.60 -25.98
C SER A 118 -17.13 -2.76 -25.78
N SER A 119 -17.37 -2.23 -24.58
CA SER A 119 -18.49 -1.33 -24.28
C SER A 119 -18.41 0.00 -25.04
N LEU A 120 -17.19 0.51 -25.28
CA LEU A 120 -16.96 1.74 -26.04
C LEU A 120 -17.06 1.54 -27.56
N GLU A 121 -16.76 0.34 -28.05
CA GLU A 121 -16.86 -0.03 -29.48
C GLU A 121 -18.27 -0.53 -29.89
N ALA A 122 -19.15 -0.81 -28.93
CA ALA A 122 -20.51 -1.28 -29.17
C ALA A 122 -21.41 -0.20 -29.78
N ASP A 123 -22.45 -0.63 -30.53
CA ASP A 123 -23.48 0.25 -31.10
C ASP A 123 -24.87 -0.17 -30.56
N PRO A 124 -25.49 0.61 -29.64
CA PRO A 124 -25.07 1.92 -29.11
C PRO A 124 -23.98 1.82 -28.03
N VAL A 125 -23.19 2.88 -27.89
CA VAL A 125 -22.07 2.97 -26.93
C VAL A 125 -22.59 2.93 -25.49
N ASP A 126 -22.05 2.04 -24.66
CA ASP A 126 -22.37 1.94 -23.24
C ASP A 126 -21.25 2.54 -22.37
N TYR A 127 -21.55 3.67 -21.71
CA TYR A 127 -20.62 4.36 -20.82
C TYR A 127 -20.68 3.89 -19.36
N THR A 128 -21.52 2.90 -19.02
CA THR A 128 -21.68 2.43 -17.63
C THR A 128 -20.35 2.02 -17.01
N GLN A 129 -19.53 1.27 -17.74
CA GLN A 129 -18.21 0.82 -17.29
C GLN A 129 -17.24 2.01 -17.13
N ALA A 130 -17.32 3.01 -18.00
CA ALA A 130 -16.48 4.20 -17.95
C ALA A 130 -16.82 5.10 -16.75
N PHE A 131 -18.10 5.27 -16.41
CA PHE A 131 -18.49 5.99 -15.20
C PHE A 131 -17.96 5.33 -13.94
N ARG A 132 -18.02 3.99 -13.87
CA ARG A 132 -17.46 3.24 -12.75
C ARG A 132 -15.94 3.45 -12.63
N LEU A 133 -15.21 3.47 -13.73
CA LEU A 133 -13.78 3.78 -13.73
C LEU A 133 -13.50 5.18 -13.18
N LEU A 134 -14.29 6.19 -13.58
CA LEU A 134 -14.14 7.56 -13.06
C LEU A 134 -14.48 7.65 -11.56
N GLU A 135 -15.45 6.89 -11.08
CA GLU A 135 -15.78 6.78 -9.67
C GLU A 135 -14.63 6.17 -8.87
N GLU A 136 -14.10 5.04 -9.32
CA GLU A 136 -12.95 4.36 -8.70
C GLU A 136 -11.70 5.27 -8.70
N ALA A 137 -11.44 5.99 -9.79
CA ALA A 137 -10.34 6.96 -9.88
C ALA A 137 -10.52 8.11 -8.88
N LYS A 138 -11.74 8.66 -8.76
CA LYS A 138 -12.06 9.70 -7.78
C LYS A 138 -11.85 9.21 -6.36
N GLU A 139 -12.35 8.03 -6.02
CA GLU A 139 -12.19 7.44 -4.69
C GLU A 139 -10.73 7.16 -4.36
N SER A 140 -9.96 6.65 -5.32
CA SER A 140 -8.52 6.42 -5.17
C SER A 140 -7.78 7.73 -4.86
N LEU A 141 -8.00 8.79 -5.64
CA LEU A 141 -7.40 10.11 -5.42
C LEU A 141 -7.78 10.70 -4.05
N LEU A 142 -9.03 10.53 -3.63
CA LEU A 142 -9.52 10.98 -2.33
C LEU A 142 -8.93 10.15 -1.18
N GLY A 143 -8.70 8.85 -1.38
CA GLY A 143 -8.09 7.96 -0.39
C GLY A 143 -6.62 8.26 -0.11
N LEU A 144 -5.90 8.80 -1.10
CA LEU A 144 -4.51 9.25 -0.95
C LEU A 144 -4.37 10.52 -0.12
N LEU A 145 -5.42 11.34 -0.07
CA LEU A 145 -5.46 12.48 0.83
C LEU A 145 -5.63 11.95 2.25
N ILE A 146 -4.52 11.88 3.00
CA ILE A 146 -4.54 11.66 4.44
C ILE A 146 -5.59 12.62 5.04
N ASN A 147 -6.43 12.11 5.95
CA ASN A 147 -7.51 12.84 6.64
C ASN A 147 -6.99 13.96 7.59
N THR A 148 -5.97 14.69 7.15
CA THR A 148 -5.41 15.85 7.81
C THR A 148 -6.24 17.08 7.43
N PRO A 149 -6.63 17.93 8.39
CA PRO A 149 -7.53 19.07 8.16
C PRO A 149 -7.01 20.12 7.15
N ASN A 150 -5.73 20.07 6.76
CA ASN A 150 -5.13 21.00 5.80
C ASN A 150 -5.47 20.71 4.33
N ASN A 151 -5.90 19.50 3.98
CA ASN A 151 -6.13 19.11 2.57
C ASN A 151 -7.54 19.43 2.05
N ARG A 152 -8.36 20.18 2.80
CA ARG A 152 -9.76 20.50 2.43
C ARG A 152 -9.90 21.19 1.08
N HIS A 153 -8.97 22.08 0.73
CA HIS A 153 -9.00 22.77 -0.56
C HIS A 153 -8.77 21.81 -1.73
N LEU A 154 -7.76 20.94 -1.63
CA LEU A 154 -7.45 19.97 -2.67
C LEU A 154 -8.56 18.93 -2.81
N ARG A 155 -9.14 18.50 -1.68
CA ARG A 155 -10.31 17.62 -1.67
C ARG A 155 -11.49 18.23 -2.44
N ALA A 156 -11.87 19.47 -2.11
CA ALA A 156 -12.93 20.17 -2.82
C ALA A 156 -12.61 20.37 -4.31
N HIS A 157 -11.34 20.59 -4.64
CA HIS A 157 -10.89 20.69 -6.02
C HIS A 157 -11.08 19.38 -6.80
N ILE A 158 -10.75 18.23 -6.19
CA ILE A 158 -11.00 16.90 -6.76
C ILE A 158 -12.50 16.67 -6.95
N GLU A 159 -13.30 16.94 -5.91
CA GLU A 159 -14.76 16.74 -5.94
C GLU A 159 -15.43 17.61 -7.02
N ALA A 160 -14.95 18.84 -7.23
CA ALA A 160 -15.47 19.75 -8.23
C ALA A 160 -15.02 19.42 -9.67
N LYS A 161 -13.82 18.84 -9.85
CA LYS A 161 -13.28 18.49 -11.18
C LYS A 161 -13.72 17.10 -11.65
N LEU A 162 -13.87 16.14 -10.75
CA LEU A 162 -14.44 14.81 -11.02
C LEU A 162 -15.86 14.74 -10.45
N ASP A 163 -16.76 15.55 -11.01
CA ASP A 163 -18.19 15.45 -10.73
C ASP A 163 -18.89 14.52 -11.72
N LEU A 164 -19.31 13.35 -11.23
CA LEU A 164 -19.98 12.33 -12.04
C LEU A 164 -21.40 12.76 -12.44
N ASP A 165 -22.06 13.58 -11.62
CA ASP A 165 -23.40 14.08 -11.95
C ASP A 165 -23.31 15.07 -13.12
N GLN A 166 -22.29 15.94 -13.10
CA GLN A 166 -22.00 16.80 -14.24
C GLN A 166 -21.67 15.99 -15.50
N ALA A 167 -20.86 14.94 -15.38
CA ALA A 167 -20.51 14.06 -16.51
C ALA A 167 -21.76 13.37 -17.12
N ARG A 168 -22.71 12.95 -16.28
CA ARG A 168 -23.99 12.37 -16.74
C ARG A 168 -24.86 13.40 -17.47
N THR A 169 -24.92 14.63 -16.96
CA THR A 169 -25.64 15.72 -17.65
C THR A 169 -25.03 16.02 -19.01
N GLN A 170 -23.69 16.12 -19.09
CA GLN A 170 -22.99 16.35 -20.35
C GLN A 170 -23.23 15.23 -21.37
N LEU A 171 -23.26 13.96 -20.93
CA LEU A 171 -23.59 12.83 -21.78
C LEU A 171 -25.04 12.91 -22.31
N ALA A 172 -25.98 13.33 -21.47
CA ALA A 172 -27.37 13.49 -21.89
C ALA A 172 -27.58 14.61 -22.93
N GLU A 173 -26.74 15.66 -22.89
CA GLU A 173 -26.81 16.79 -23.83
C GLU A 173 -26.04 16.55 -25.13
N SER A 174 -24.81 16.04 -25.03
CA SER A 174 -23.90 15.87 -26.18
C SER A 174 -23.95 14.47 -26.80
N GLY A 175 -24.47 13.47 -26.08
CA GLY A 175 -24.48 12.07 -26.50
C GLY A 175 -23.13 11.37 -26.44
N MET A 176 -22.06 12.05 -25.98
CA MET A 176 -20.72 11.48 -25.86
C MET A 176 -20.06 11.84 -24.53
N LEU A 177 -19.14 10.99 -24.07
CA LEU A 177 -18.30 11.26 -22.90
C LEU A 177 -16.84 11.33 -23.34
N ASP A 178 -16.18 12.46 -23.09
CA ASP A 178 -14.77 12.65 -23.46
C ASP A 178 -13.84 12.09 -22.37
N LEU A 179 -13.42 10.83 -22.54
CA LEU A 179 -12.49 10.18 -21.62
C LEU A 179 -11.07 10.75 -21.67
N GLU A 180 -10.68 11.37 -22.77
CA GLU A 180 -9.35 11.96 -22.92
C GLU A 180 -9.19 13.17 -21.98
N ASP A 181 -10.22 14.01 -21.93
CA ASP A 181 -10.24 15.18 -21.05
C ASP A 181 -10.28 14.80 -19.57
N TYR A 182 -11.05 13.77 -19.20
CA TYR A 182 -11.02 13.23 -17.84
C TYR A 182 -9.65 12.63 -17.49
N GLY A 183 -8.99 11.95 -18.43
CA GLY A 183 -7.63 11.45 -18.25
C GLY A 183 -6.64 12.57 -17.91
N LYS A 184 -6.68 13.69 -18.65
CA LYS A 184 -5.85 14.87 -18.39
C LYS A 184 -6.13 15.47 -17.01
N ILE A 185 -7.42 15.61 -16.65
CA ILE A 185 -7.83 16.11 -15.33
C ILE A 185 -7.26 15.24 -14.22
N VAL A 186 -7.35 13.91 -14.36
CA VAL A 186 -6.78 12.98 -13.39
C VAL A 186 -5.28 13.19 -13.27
N ILE A 187 -4.52 13.15 -14.38
CA ILE A 187 -3.06 13.37 -14.39
C ILE A 187 -2.68 14.70 -13.72
N ASP A 188 -3.40 15.78 -13.99
CA ASP A 188 -3.14 17.09 -13.36
C ASP A 188 -3.41 17.11 -11.86
N LEU A 189 -4.39 16.34 -11.38
CA LEU A 189 -4.61 16.14 -9.96
C LEU A 189 -3.52 15.27 -9.34
N MET A 190 -3.06 14.22 -10.04
CA MET A 190 -1.93 13.40 -9.61
C MET A 190 -0.66 14.24 -9.42
N ALA A 191 -0.32 15.06 -10.43
CA ALA A 191 0.86 15.91 -10.41
C ALA A 191 0.90 16.85 -9.19
N LYS A 192 -0.26 17.29 -8.69
CA LYS A 192 -0.35 18.16 -7.50
C LYS A 192 -0.15 17.41 -6.17
N MET A 193 -0.27 16.08 -6.17
CA MET A 193 -0.21 15.21 -5.00
C MET A 193 1.03 14.33 -4.95
N CYS A 194 1.69 14.13 -6.09
CA CYS A 194 2.88 13.29 -6.19
C CYS A 194 4.09 13.93 -5.49
N ALA A 195 4.99 13.07 -5.02
CA ALA A 195 6.29 13.48 -4.52
C ALA A 195 7.26 13.60 -5.71
N PRO A 196 8.34 14.39 -5.60
CA PRO A 196 9.28 14.63 -6.71
C PRO A 196 9.84 13.37 -7.37
N ALA A 197 9.97 12.28 -6.62
CA ALA A 197 10.44 11.00 -7.13
C ALA A 197 9.51 10.36 -8.20
N ARG A 198 8.25 10.77 -8.28
CA ARG A 198 7.24 10.26 -9.23
C ARG A 198 6.93 11.24 -10.36
N ASP A 199 7.58 12.40 -10.39
CA ASP A 199 7.28 13.43 -11.39
C ASP A 199 7.61 12.96 -12.82
N ASP A 200 8.67 12.14 -12.97
CA ASP A 200 9.05 11.55 -14.26
C ASP A 200 7.99 10.57 -14.78
N ASP A 201 7.44 9.70 -13.91
CA ASP A 201 6.37 8.77 -14.28
C ASP A 201 5.08 9.53 -14.67
N VAL A 202 4.76 10.61 -13.96
CA VAL A 202 3.63 11.49 -14.29
C VAL A 202 3.86 12.21 -15.62
N ALA A 203 5.11 12.57 -15.94
CA ALA A 203 5.47 13.16 -17.22
C ALA A 203 5.31 12.16 -18.37
N GLU A 204 5.67 10.89 -18.16
CA GLU A 204 5.46 9.81 -19.14
C GLU A 204 3.95 9.64 -19.43
N LEU A 205 3.10 9.65 -18.41
CA LEU A 205 1.64 9.57 -18.57
C LEU A 205 1.07 10.70 -19.45
N ARG A 206 1.65 11.90 -19.41
CA ARG A 206 1.20 13.04 -20.24
C ARG A 206 1.49 12.86 -21.73
N THR A 207 2.38 11.95 -22.10
CA THR A 207 2.73 11.69 -23.50
C THR A 207 1.74 10.75 -24.20
N LEU A 208 0.96 10.00 -23.41
CA LEU A 208 0.01 9.02 -23.93
C LEU A 208 -1.26 9.73 -24.45
N THR A 209 -1.71 9.29 -25.62
CA THR A 209 -2.93 9.83 -26.26
C THR A 209 -4.14 8.93 -26.05
N ASP A 210 -3.95 7.62 -25.83
CA ASP A 210 -5.07 6.70 -25.60
C ASP A 210 -5.56 6.83 -24.14
N PRO A 211 -6.82 7.26 -23.90
CA PRO A 211 -7.37 7.36 -22.55
C PRO A 211 -7.36 6.02 -21.81
N ILE A 212 -7.56 4.90 -22.51
CA ILE A 212 -7.59 3.58 -21.87
C ILE A 212 -6.20 3.23 -21.32
N GLU A 213 -5.14 3.50 -22.08
CA GLU A 213 -3.77 3.28 -21.63
C GLU A 213 -3.41 4.20 -20.45
N VAL A 214 -3.82 5.46 -20.49
CA VAL A 214 -3.66 6.41 -19.39
C VAL A 214 -4.26 5.84 -18.10
N PHE A 215 -5.56 5.52 -18.11
CA PHE A 215 -6.24 5.01 -16.92
C PHE A 215 -5.70 3.65 -16.45
N LYS A 216 -5.10 2.84 -17.33
CA LYS A 216 -4.44 1.59 -16.98
C LYS A 216 -3.11 1.79 -16.25
N LEU A 217 -2.38 2.86 -16.55
CA LEU A 217 -1.08 3.14 -15.96
C LEU A 217 -1.17 4.05 -14.73
N VAL A 218 -2.21 4.87 -14.61
CA VAL A 218 -2.46 5.75 -13.44
C VAL A 218 -2.31 5.00 -12.10
N PRO A 219 -2.92 3.82 -11.88
CA PRO A 219 -2.78 3.08 -10.62
C PRO A 219 -1.38 2.49 -10.37
N LYS A 220 -0.51 2.44 -11.38
CA LYS A 220 0.88 1.97 -11.23
C LYS A 220 1.82 3.07 -10.76
N VAL A 221 1.47 4.32 -11.03
CA VAL A 221 2.25 5.48 -10.60
C VAL A 221 1.95 5.83 -9.14
N PHE A 222 0.76 5.48 -8.64
CA PHE A 222 0.37 5.68 -7.24
C PHE A 222 0.75 4.55 -6.29
#